data_AF-A0AAW2YP34-F1
#
_entry.id   AF-A0AAW2YP34-F1
#
_cell.length_a   1.000
_cell.length_b   1.000
_cell.length_c   1.000
_cell.angle_alpha   90.00
_cell.angle_beta   90.00
_cell.angle_gamma   90.00
#
_symmetry.space_group_name_H-M   'P 1'
#
loop_
_entity.id
_entity.type
_entity.pdbx_description
1 polymer ?
#
loop_
_entity_poly.entity_id
_entity_poly.type
_entity_poly.pdbx_seq_one_letter_code
_entity_poly.pdbx_strand_id
1 'polypeptide(L)'
;MQVRWSNRMTLCAGQFQFNSKTKKDLKYNSEIVLSEPLLKMRPKRDTINTLLHEMIHAYLFVTCTKDDDDHGTHFKYWMNFINEAETSTITVYHTFHDEVDYYRQHVWACDKCGNLIKRAMNRDPNTPCGPNDHGYFRHKKECDGHYIKIHQPEKSLLTQKPKKQKQSANAPPPTNTIENYFKVTTKAEVIKCPICDCTLDSNDKEQHVDACLLNQEICSFLDGSSTSKVEETPQVVDLTIISDEEEDSNISSPQVKKKKLN
;
A
#
# COMPACT_ATOMS: atom_id res chain seq x y z
N MET A 1 -7.38 5.20 -8.04
CA MET A 1 -6.76 4.18 -7.18
C MET A 1 -6.04 3.18 -8.07
N GLN A 2 -4.73 3.01 -7.90
CA GLN A 2 -3.95 2.00 -8.63
C GLN A 2 -3.40 0.95 -7.65
N VAL A 3 -3.19 -0.28 -8.12
CA VAL A 3 -2.50 -1.33 -7.37
C VAL A 3 -1.26 -1.73 -8.14
N ARG A 4 -0.09 -1.74 -7.49
CA ARG A 4 1.17 -2.13 -8.13
C ARG A 4 2.04 -3.00 -7.24
N TRP A 5 2.91 -3.76 -7.88
CA TRP A 5 3.96 -4.52 -7.20
C TRP A 5 5.21 -3.67 -6.96
N SER A 6 5.92 -3.96 -5.87
CA SER A 6 7.22 -3.39 -5.55
C SER A 6 8.25 -4.48 -5.31
N ASN A 7 9.32 -4.44 -6.10
CA ASN A 7 10.42 -5.40 -6.03
C ASN A 7 11.45 -5.00 -4.96
N ARG A 8 11.22 -3.90 -4.24
CA ARG A 8 12.14 -3.32 -3.25
C ARG A 8 11.52 -3.14 -1.86
N MET A 9 10.21 -3.36 -1.72
CA MET A 9 9.52 -3.20 -0.44
C MET A 9 9.72 -4.47 0.40
N THR A 10 10.48 -4.36 1.49
CA THR A 10 10.85 -5.52 2.34
C THR A 10 10.60 -5.27 3.84
N LEU A 11 9.94 -4.17 4.18
CA LEU A 11 9.60 -3.82 5.59
C LEU A 11 8.15 -4.14 5.93
N CYS A 12 7.26 -4.10 4.95
CA CYS A 12 5.85 -4.45 5.05
C CYS A 12 5.43 -5.15 3.75
N ALA A 13 4.36 -5.93 3.81
CA ALA A 13 3.85 -6.67 2.66
C ALA A 13 2.89 -5.84 1.79
N GLY A 14 2.22 -4.86 2.38
CA GLY A 14 1.34 -3.92 1.72
C GLY A 14 1.59 -2.51 2.25
N GLN A 15 1.27 -1.51 1.45
CA GLN A 15 1.16 -0.12 1.90
C GLN A 15 0.20 0.66 1.00
N PHE A 16 -0.81 1.25 1.62
CA PHE A 16 -1.58 2.34 1.04
C PHE A 16 -0.83 3.67 1.16
N GLN A 17 -0.70 4.40 0.04
CA GLN A 17 -0.10 5.73 0.03
C GLN A 17 -0.84 6.67 -0.92
N PHE A 18 -0.78 7.97 -0.62
CA PHE A 18 -1.37 9.02 -1.43
C PHE A 18 -0.38 10.17 -1.59
N ASN A 19 -0.22 10.66 -2.82
CA ASN A 19 0.61 11.83 -3.09
C ASN A 19 -0.27 13.09 -3.16
N SER A 20 -0.05 14.02 -2.24
CA SER A 20 -0.74 15.32 -2.24
C SER A 20 0.24 16.44 -2.57
N LYS A 21 0.01 17.15 -3.68
CA LYS A 21 0.45 18.54 -3.84
C LYS A 21 -0.69 19.51 -3.51
N THR A 22 -1.95 19.12 -3.72
CA THR A 22 -3.14 19.90 -3.39
C THR A 22 -4.30 19.00 -2.92
N LYS A 23 -5.27 19.56 -2.18
CA LYS A 23 -6.44 18.82 -1.65
C LYS A 23 -7.31 18.16 -2.74
N LYS A 24 -7.35 18.72 -3.95
CA LYS A 24 -8.11 18.16 -5.08
C LYS A 24 -7.47 16.91 -5.68
N ASP A 25 -6.15 16.71 -5.48
CA ASP A 25 -5.40 15.60 -6.07
C ASP A 25 -5.33 14.35 -5.18
N LEU A 26 -5.74 14.44 -3.90
CA LEU A 26 -5.63 13.32 -2.94
C LEU A 26 -6.36 12.05 -3.41
N LYS A 27 -7.50 12.19 -4.09
CA LYS A 27 -8.31 11.05 -4.53
C LYS A 27 -7.77 10.38 -5.80
N TYR A 28 -7.09 11.15 -6.65
CA TYR A 28 -6.63 10.67 -7.97
C TYR A 28 -5.21 10.07 -7.92
N ASN A 29 -4.40 10.44 -6.92
CA ASN A 29 -3.03 9.97 -6.74
C ASN A 29 -2.85 8.97 -5.58
N SER A 30 -3.86 8.16 -5.33
CA SER A 30 -3.82 7.08 -4.33
C SER A 30 -3.41 5.76 -4.95
N GLU A 31 -2.47 5.08 -4.31
CA GLU A 31 -1.98 3.77 -4.74
C GLU A 31 -1.83 2.80 -3.57
N ILE A 32 -2.07 1.52 -3.87
CA ILE A 32 -1.72 0.40 -3.01
C ILE A 32 -0.50 -0.27 -3.62
N VAL A 33 0.54 -0.43 -2.80
CA VAL A 33 1.79 -1.08 -3.17
C VAL A 33 1.86 -2.43 -2.46
N LEU A 34 2.11 -3.51 -3.20
CA LEU A 34 2.31 -4.85 -2.65
C LEU A 34 3.78 -5.29 -2.78
N SER A 35 4.29 -5.98 -1.78
CA SER A 35 5.67 -6.47 -1.74
C SER A 35 5.77 -7.76 -2.54
N GLU A 36 6.44 -7.73 -3.70
CA GLU A 36 6.82 -8.97 -4.36
C GLU A 36 7.76 -9.81 -3.48
N PRO A 37 8.83 -9.24 -2.85
CA PRO A 37 9.76 -10.01 -2.03
C PRO A 37 9.12 -10.80 -0.88
N LEU A 38 8.13 -10.22 -0.18
CA LEU A 38 7.50 -10.86 0.97
C LEU A 38 6.35 -11.79 0.59
N LEU A 39 5.64 -11.51 -0.52
CA LEU A 39 4.42 -12.26 -0.88
C LEU A 39 4.65 -13.37 -1.91
N LYS A 40 5.72 -13.31 -2.71
CA LYS A 40 5.94 -14.27 -3.83
C LYS A 40 6.10 -15.72 -3.38
N MET A 41 6.63 -15.94 -2.18
CA MET A 41 6.86 -17.28 -1.61
C MET A 41 5.73 -17.72 -0.67
N ARG A 42 4.65 -16.94 -0.55
CA ARG A 42 3.52 -17.20 0.35
C ARG A 42 2.34 -17.80 -0.41
N PRO A 43 1.42 -18.47 0.30
CA PRO A 43 0.14 -18.86 -0.28
C PRO A 43 -0.60 -17.63 -0.84
N LYS A 44 -1.28 -17.80 -1.98
CA LYS A 44 -2.08 -16.72 -2.64
C LYS A 44 -3.03 -16.00 -1.67
N ARG A 45 -3.57 -16.72 -0.69
CA ARG A 45 -4.43 -16.19 0.37
C ARG A 45 -3.79 -15.02 1.12
N ASP A 46 -2.48 -15.06 1.39
CA ASP A 46 -1.80 -14.00 2.12
C ASP A 46 -1.68 -12.71 1.27
N THR A 47 -1.51 -12.85 -0.05
CA THR A 47 -1.59 -11.72 -0.98
C THR A 47 -2.99 -11.09 -0.97
N ILE A 48 -4.03 -11.92 -1.02
CA ILE A 48 -5.42 -11.44 -0.98
C ILE A 48 -5.70 -10.72 0.34
N ASN A 49 -5.37 -11.33 1.47
CA ASN A 49 -5.57 -10.72 2.80
C ASN A 49 -4.80 -9.40 2.95
N THR A 50 -3.55 -9.34 2.44
CA THR A 50 -2.76 -8.10 2.45
C THR A 50 -3.38 -7.03 1.57
N LEU A 51 -3.86 -7.38 0.37
CA LEU A 51 -4.55 -6.43 -0.50
C LEU A 51 -5.83 -5.90 0.15
N LEU A 52 -6.64 -6.77 0.75
CA LEU A 52 -7.87 -6.38 1.43
C LEU A 52 -7.57 -5.45 2.62
N HIS A 53 -6.52 -5.73 3.40
CA HIS A 53 -6.05 -4.84 4.46
C HIS A 53 -5.79 -3.42 3.93
N GLU A 54 -5.01 -3.29 2.85
CA GLU A 54 -4.72 -1.98 2.26
C GLU A 54 -5.95 -1.33 1.61
N MET A 55 -6.88 -2.13 1.07
CA MET A 55 -8.15 -1.63 0.53
C MET A 55 -9.06 -1.04 1.61
N ILE A 56 -9.04 -1.58 2.84
CA ILE A 56 -9.79 -0.99 3.96
C ILE A 56 -9.22 0.40 4.28
N HIS A 57 -7.89 0.55 4.38
CA HIS A 57 -7.25 1.87 4.57
C HIS A 57 -7.66 2.85 3.47
N ALA A 58 -7.61 2.37 2.22
CA ALA A 58 -7.95 3.17 1.06
C ALA A 58 -9.43 3.58 1.05
N TYR A 59 -10.32 2.69 1.48
CA TYR A 59 -11.76 2.96 1.61
C TYR A 59 -12.02 4.03 2.66
N LEU A 60 -11.51 3.86 3.89
CA LEU A 60 -11.68 4.82 4.98
C LEU A 60 -11.15 6.21 4.60
N PHE A 61 -10.04 6.25 3.89
CA PHE A 61 -9.48 7.49 3.35
C PHE A 61 -10.41 8.16 2.33
N VAL A 62 -10.95 7.41 1.36
CA VAL A 62 -11.83 7.95 0.31
C VAL A 62 -13.18 8.40 0.87
N THR A 63 -13.70 7.73 1.89
CA THR A 63 -14.95 8.09 2.56
C THR A 63 -14.77 9.17 3.64
N CYS A 64 -13.54 9.67 3.85
CA CYS A 64 -13.21 10.61 4.91
C CYS A 64 -13.63 10.12 6.31
N THR A 65 -13.66 8.81 6.51
CA THR A 65 -13.96 8.19 7.82
C THR A 65 -12.70 8.25 8.67
N LYS A 66 -12.79 8.85 9.86
CA LYS A 66 -11.67 8.97 10.78
C LYS A 66 -11.66 7.80 11.75
N ASP A 67 -10.48 7.23 11.96
CA ASP A 67 -10.19 6.32 13.06
C ASP A 67 -9.27 7.01 14.09
N ASP A 68 -9.30 6.51 15.33
CA ASP A 68 -8.50 7.03 16.44
C ASP A 68 -7.01 6.67 16.32
N ASP A 69 -6.69 5.60 15.58
CA ASP A 69 -5.35 5.14 15.22
C ASP A 69 -5.35 4.52 13.81
N ASP A 70 -4.20 4.01 13.36
CA ASP A 70 -4.06 3.38 12.04
C ASP A 70 -5.02 2.18 11.84
N HIS A 71 -5.51 1.54 12.90
CA HIS A 71 -6.38 0.35 12.84
C HIS A 71 -7.51 0.45 13.88
N GLY A 72 -8.24 1.57 13.83
CA GLY A 72 -9.24 1.94 14.82
C GLY A 72 -10.53 1.12 14.73
N THR A 73 -11.60 1.68 15.28
CA THR A 73 -12.90 1.03 15.36
C THR A 73 -13.47 0.74 13.97
N HIS A 74 -13.36 1.66 13.01
CA HIS A 74 -13.87 1.48 11.66
C HIS A 74 -13.06 0.48 10.85
N PHE A 75 -11.73 0.51 10.96
CA PHE A 75 -10.87 -0.50 10.35
C PHE A 75 -11.27 -1.91 10.83
N LYS A 76 -11.37 -2.10 12.16
CA LYS A 76 -11.73 -3.39 12.76
C LYS A 76 -13.12 -3.85 12.36
N TYR A 77 -14.08 -2.93 12.25
CA TYR A 77 -15.42 -3.22 11.76
C TYR A 77 -15.38 -3.81 10.35
N TRP A 78 -14.76 -3.13 9.38
CA TRP A 78 -14.69 -3.60 8.01
C TRP A 78 -13.86 -4.88 7.86
N MET A 79 -12.78 -5.01 8.63
CA MET A 79 -11.97 -6.22 8.69
C MET A 79 -12.81 -7.43 9.11
N ASN A 80 -13.57 -7.32 10.21
CA ASN A 80 -14.40 -8.41 10.71
C ASN A 80 -15.54 -8.73 9.73
N PHE A 81 -16.21 -7.70 9.21
CA PHE A 81 -17.26 -7.85 8.20
C PHE A 81 -16.80 -8.64 6.97
N ILE A 82 -15.63 -8.30 6.41
CA ILE A 82 -15.07 -8.99 5.24
C ILE A 82 -14.63 -10.41 5.61
N ASN A 83 -14.03 -10.60 6.79
CA ASN A 83 -13.61 -11.93 7.25
C ASN A 83 -14.80 -12.90 7.37
N GLU A 84 -15.93 -12.42 7.89
CA GLU A 84 -17.17 -13.19 8.01
C GLU A 84 -17.81 -13.48 6.66
N ALA A 85 -17.87 -12.49 5.76
CA ALA A 85 -18.52 -12.63 4.46
C ALA A 85 -17.73 -13.52 3.49
N GLU A 86 -16.40 -13.38 3.43
CA GLU A 86 -15.55 -13.98 2.40
C GLU A 86 -14.66 -15.11 2.94
N THR A 87 -14.90 -15.57 4.17
CA THR A 87 -14.04 -16.55 4.87
C THR A 87 -12.56 -16.15 4.87
N SER A 88 -12.29 -14.84 4.83
CA SER A 88 -10.95 -14.27 4.81
C SER A 88 -10.35 -14.25 6.23
N THR A 89 -9.04 -14.02 6.33
CA THR A 89 -8.36 -13.92 7.64
C THR A 89 -7.48 -12.68 7.69
N ILE A 90 -8.06 -11.54 7.36
CA ILE A 90 -7.43 -10.24 7.47
C ILE A 90 -7.15 -9.98 8.95
N THR A 91 -5.94 -9.52 9.25
CA THR A 91 -5.49 -9.17 10.60
C THR A 91 -5.03 -7.71 10.64
N VAL A 92 -5.06 -7.12 11.84
CA VAL A 92 -4.51 -5.78 12.11
C VAL A 92 -3.00 -5.73 11.86
N TYR A 93 -2.29 -6.78 12.28
CA TYR A 93 -0.85 -6.89 12.07
C TYR A 93 -0.53 -7.94 11.03
N HIS A 94 0.40 -7.63 10.14
CA HIS A 94 0.90 -8.59 9.19
C HIS A 94 1.86 -9.59 9.85
N THR A 95 1.82 -10.86 9.41
CA THR A 95 2.62 -11.96 9.95
C THR A 95 3.82 -12.32 9.06
N PHE A 96 4.64 -11.32 8.68
CA PHE A 96 5.82 -11.51 7.80
C PHE A 96 7.16 -11.31 8.53
N HIS A 97 7.22 -11.63 9.83
CA HIS A 97 8.38 -11.32 10.65
C HIS A 97 9.66 -12.04 10.16
N ASP A 98 9.55 -13.32 9.81
CA ASP A 98 10.68 -14.12 9.36
C ASP A 98 11.20 -13.64 8.00
N GLU A 99 10.29 -13.32 7.07
CA GLU A 99 10.65 -12.80 5.75
C GLU A 99 11.28 -11.41 5.86
N VAL A 100 10.72 -10.53 6.68
CA VAL A 100 11.31 -9.20 6.95
C VAL A 100 12.70 -9.35 7.57
N ASP A 101 12.87 -10.26 8.52
CA ASP A 101 14.17 -10.52 9.17
C ASP A 101 15.18 -11.15 8.21
N TYR A 102 14.76 -12.02 7.30
CA TYR A 102 15.60 -12.54 6.22
C TYR A 102 16.19 -11.44 5.34
N TYR A 103 15.40 -10.40 5.04
CA TYR A 103 15.88 -9.25 4.27
C TYR A 103 16.75 -8.28 5.09
N ARG A 104 16.74 -8.33 6.42
CA ARG A 104 17.55 -7.45 7.30
C ARG A 104 19.01 -7.91 7.43
N GLN A 105 19.70 -7.96 6.29
CA GLN A 105 21.04 -8.54 6.16
C GLN A 105 22.18 -7.58 6.55
N HIS A 106 21.89 -6.31 6.80
CA HIS A 106 22.90 -5.40 7.33
C HIS A 106 22.77 -5.35 8.85
N VAL A 107 23.85 -5.71 9.56
CA VAL A 107 23.86 -5.76 11.02
C VAL A 107 24.97 -4.87 11.56
N TRP A 108 24.60 -4.06 12.55
CA TRP A 108 25.52 -3.22 13.31
C TRP A 108 25.41 -3.54 14.79
N ALA A 109 26.54 -3.49 15.50
CA ALA A 109 26.63 -3.62 16.94
C ALA A 109 27.17 -2.34 17.56
N CYS A 110 26.58 -1.91 18.67
CA CYS A 110 27.13 -0.85 19.50
C CYS A 110 28.45 -1.33 20.14
N ASP A 111 29.49 -0.52 20.01
CA ASP A 111 30.84 -0.80 20.53
C ASP A 111 30.92 -0.87 22.07
N LYS A 112 30.01 -0.19 22.79
CA LYS A 112 30.00 -0.15 24.26
C LYS A 112 29.11 -1.19 24.92
N CYS A 113 27.87 -1.33 24.43
CA CYS A 113 26.85 -2.16 25.10
C CYS A 113 26.46 -3.42 24.30
N GLY A 114 26.98 -3.58 23.08
CA GLY A 114 26.65 -4.73 22.22
C GLY A 114 25.25 -4.72 21.62
N ASN A 115 24.46 -3.64 21.79
CA ASN A 115 23.13 -3.53 21.19
C ASN A 115 23.18 -3.72 19.67
N LEU A 116 22.25 -4.53 19.12
CA LEU A 116 22.19 -4.85 17.70
C LEU A 116 21.09 -4.07 16.98
N ILE A 117 21.44 -3.48 15.83
CA ILE A 117 20.49 -2.96 14.85
C ILE A 117 20.62 -3.76 13.56
N LYS A 118 19.50 -4.27 13.05
CA LYS A 118 19.42 -4.95 11.76
C LYS A 118 18.57 -4.14 10.78
N ARG A 119 19.03 -3.99 9.53
CA ARG A 119 18.33 -3.25 8.48
C ARG A 119 18.39 -3.96 7.15
N ALA A 120 17.34 -3.81 6.35
CA ALA A 120 17.29 -4.34 4.99
C ALA A 120 18.12 -3.54 3.99
N MET A 121 18.35 -2.25 4.26
CA MET A 121 19.20 -1.39 3.47
C MET A 121 20.48 -1.05 4.23
N ASN A 122 21.58 -0.86 3.49
CA ASN A 122 22.87 -0.42 4.04
C ASN A 122 22.81 1.05 4.49
N ARG A 123 22.11 1.31 5.60
CA ARG A 123 21.95 2.63 6.19
C ARG A 123 22.59 2.65 7.56
N ASP A 124 23.67 3.40 7.69
CA ASP A 124 24.40 3.57 8.94
C ASP A 124 23.47 4.11 10.05
N PRO A 125 23.29 3.39 11.17
CA PRO A 125 22.51 3.88 12.30
C PRO A 125 23.05 5.16 12.94
N ASN A 126 24.37 5.42 12.84
CA ASN A 126 24.97 6.64 13.39
C ASN A 126 24.53 7.92 12.65
N THR A 127 24.03 7.77 11.43
CA THR A 127 23.37 8.84 10.65
C THR A 127 21.87 8.54 10.57
N PRO A 128 21.09 8.80 11.63
CA PRO A 128 19.68 8.44 11.67
C PRO A 128 18.92 9.11 10.52
N CYS A 129 18.05 8.36 9.85
CA CYS A 129 17.31 8.82 8.66
C CYS A 129 16.08 9.68 9.02
N GLY A 130 16.22 10.56 10.00
CA GLY A 130 15.15 11.38 10.55
C GLY A 130 14.57 10.84 11.87
N PRO A 131 13.52 11.47 12.40
CA PRO A 131 13.01 11.24 13.77
C PRO A 131 12.42 9.84 14.01
N ASN A 132 12.12 9.08 12.97
CA ASN A 132 11.45 7.77 13.05
C ASN A 132 12.41 6.60 13.29
N ASP A 133 13.70 6.87 13.51
CA ASP A 133 14.70 5.84 13.85
C ASP A 133 14.65 5.48 15.35
N HIS A 134 13.48 5.01 15.80
CA HIS A 134 13.17 4.83 17.23
C HIS A 134 14.18 3.92 17.94
N GLY A 135 14.71 2.90 17.25
CA GLY A 135 15.72 1.99 17.80
C GLY A 135 17.02 2.72 18.16
N TYR A 136 17.54 3.55 17.25
CA TYR A 136 18.74 4.35 17.49
C TYR A 136 18.50 5.41 18.59
N PHE A 137 17.39 6.15 18.53
CA PHE A 137 17.13 7.21 19.52
C PHE A 137 16.89 6.67 20.92
N ARG A 138 16.22 5.52 21.06
CA ARG A 138 16.06 4.85 22.35
C ARG A 138 17.43 4.46 22.92
N HIS A 139 18.25 3.79 22.12
CA HIS A 139 19.61 3.42 22.53
C HIS A 139 20.45 4.62 22.94
N LYS A 140 20.42 5.71 22.15
CA LYS A 140 21.21 6.92 22.41
C LYS A 140 20.88 7.60 23.75
N LYS A 141 19.69 7.39 24.30
CA LYS A 141 19.31 7.90 25.63
C LYS A 141 20.01 7.14 26.77
N GLU A 142 20.34 5.88 26.54
CA GLU A 142 20.85 4.95 27.55
C GLU A 142 22.34 4.62 27.34
N CYS A 143 22.88 4.89 26.16
CA CYS A 143 24.24 4.54 25.76
C CYS A 143 24.82 5.57 24.77
N ASP A 144 26.06 5.97 25.02
CA ASP A 144 26.87 6.90 24.23
C ASP A 144 27.86 6.17 23.31
N GLY A 145 27.55 4.92 22.96
CA GLY A 145 28.34 4.10 22.03
C GLY A 145 27.98 4.36 20.57
N HIS A 146 28.87 3.92 19.68
CA HIS A 146 28.73 4.04 18.24
C HIS A 146 28.51 2.68 17.59
N TYR A 147 27.70 2.66 16.53
CA TYR A 147 27.40 1.43 15.83
C TYR A 147 28.49 1.09 14.82
N ILE A 148 29.11 -0.08 14.98
CA ILE A 148 30.08 -0.66 14.06
C ILE A 148 29.38 -1.74 13.24
N LYS A 149 29.61 -1.74 11.92
CA LYS A 149 29.02 -2.75 11.04
C LYS A 149 29.71 -4.10 11.23
N ILE A 150 28.95 -5.12 11.62
CA ILE A 150 29.47 -6.47 11.90
C ILE A 150 29.08 -7.50 10.85
N HIS A 151 28.03 -7.24 10.06
CA HIS A 151 27.61 -8.13 8.98
C HIS A 151 27.02 -7.34 7.80
N GLN A 152 27.28 -7.84 6.60
CA GLN A 152 26.68 -7.38 5.36
C GLN A 152 26.56 -8.54 4.36
N PRO A 153 25.57 -8.51 3.46
CA PRO A 153 25.46 -9.50 2.41
C PRO A 153 26.65 -9.43 1.45
N GLU A 154 27.04 -10.59 0.92
CA GLU A 154 28.07 -10.68 -0.09
C GLU A 154 27.65 -9.94 -1.36
N LYS A 155 28.60 -9.22 -1.97
CA LYS A 155 28.32 -8.56 -3.25
C LYS A 155 28.20 -9.63 -4.31
N SER A 156 27.04 -9.74 -4.95
CA SER A 156 26.89 -10.61 -6.12
C SER A 156 27.95 -10.25 -7.17
N LEU A 157 28.70 -11.26 -7.64
CA LEU A 157 29.76 -11.09 -8.63
C LEU A 157 29.25 -10.55 -9.98
N LEU A 158 27.92 -10.48 -10.17
CA LEU A 158 27.24 -10.05 -11.39
C LEU A 158 27.17 -8.53 -11.60
N THR A 159 27.64 -7.70 -10.65
CA THR A 159 27.55 -6.23 -10.76
C THR A 159 28.90 -5.51 -10.70
N GLN A 160 30.02 -6.22 -10.92
CA GLN A 160 31.30 -5.56 -11.14
C GLN A 160 31.35 -4.94 -12.54
N LYS A 161 30.77 -3.74 -12.70
CA LYS A 161 31.16 -2.86 -13.82
C LYS A 161 32.67 -2.61 -13.67
N PRO A 162 33.49 -2.88 -14.70
CA PRO A 162 34.93 -2.70 -14.59
C PRO A 162 35.23 -1.23 -14.23
N LYS A 163 36.05 -1.04 -13.19
CA LYS A 163 36.57 0.29 -12.83
C LYS A 163 37.34 0.83 -14.04
N LYS A 164 36.79 1.83 -14.73
CA LYS A 164 37.54 2.59 -15.75
C LYS A 164 38.76 3.20 -15.06
N GLN A 165 39.96 2.71 -15.39
CA GLN A 165 41.21 3.36 -15.05
C GLN A 165 41.24 4.71 -15.77
N LYS A 166 41.56 5.78 -15.03
CA LYS A 166 41.83 7.10 -15.61
C LYS A 166 43.11 6.99 -16.44
N GLN A 167 43.01 7.09 -17.76
CA GLN A 167 44.15 7.38 -18.62
C GLN A 167 44.05 8.82 -19.15
N SER A 168 45.20 9.49 -19.12
CA SER A 168 45.45 10.89 -19.44
C SER A 168 45.14 11.25 -20.89
N ALA A 169 44.68 12.49 -21.08
CA ALA A 169 44.33 13.09 -22.36
C ALA A 169 45.57 13.33 -23.24
N ASN A 170 45.52 12.85 -24.49
CA ASN A 170 45.95 13.56 -25.71
C ASN A 170 45.83 12.64 -26.94
N ALA A 171 44.65 12.60 -27.56
CA ALA A 171 44.41 12.18 -28.96
C ALA A 171 43.03 12.71 -29.42
N PRO A 172 42.86 13.14 -30.69
CA PRO A 172 41.63 13.75 -31.18
C PRO A 172 40.45 12.75 -31.29
N PRO A 173 39.19 13.23 -31.26
CA PRO A 173 38.03 12.38 -30.97
C PRO A 173 37.62 11.56 -32.21
N PRO A 174 37.22 10.29 -32.06
CA PRO A 174 36.41 9.63 -33.07
C PRO A 174 34.99 10.22 -33.01
N THR A 175 34.61 10.93 -34.07
CA THR A 175 33.26 11.44 -34.31
C THR A 175 32.27 10.29 -34.49
N ASN A 176 31.43 10.06 -33.48
CA ASN A 176 30.15 9.37 -33.64
C ASN A 176 29.10 10.14 -32.84
N THR A 177 28.53 11.17 -33.46
CA THR A 177 27.44 11.96 -32.89
C THR A 177 26.15 11.12 -32.84
N ILE A 178 25.43 11.26 -31.71
CA ILE A 178 24.13 10.64 -31.41
C ILE A 178 23.01 11.12 -32.38
N GLU A 179 23.32 12.11 -33.22
CA GLU A 179 22.41 12.75 -34.17
C GLU A 179 21.90 11.81 -35.28
N ASN A 180 22.49 10.62 -35.47
CA ASN A 180 21.99 9.63 -36.42
C ASN A 180 20.96 8.65 -35.85
N TYR A 181 20.68 8.66 -34.53
CA TYR A 181 19.67 7.77 -33.94
C TYR A 181 18.28 8.41 -33.82
N PHE A 182 18.13 9.69 -34.14
CA PHE A 182 16.86 10.43 -34.06
C PHE A 182 16.33 10.93 -35.41
N LYS A 183 16.68 10.29 -36.53
CA LYS A 183 15.98 10.50 -37.80
C LYS A 183 15.03 9.33 -38.09
N VAL A 184 13.93 9.28 -37.34
CA VAL A 184 12.66 8.82 -37.87
C VAL A 184 11.65 9.95 -37.62
N THR A 185 11.47 10.77 -38.64
CA THR A 185 10.34 11.68 -38.75
C THR A 185 9.36 11.04 -39.71
N THR A 186 8.13 10.74 -39.28
CA THR A 186 6.94 10.96 -40.11
C THR A 186 5.68 11.02 -39.26
N LYS A 187 5.10 12.23 -39.22
CA LYS A 187 3.67 12.61 -39.09
C LYS A 187 2.82 11.95 -38.00
N ALA A 188 2.55 12.72 -36.94
CA ALA A 188 1.35 12.57 -36.13
C ALA A 188 0.12 12.96 -36.98
N GLU A 189 -0.75 11.99 -37.25
CA GLU A 189 -2.06 12.22 -37.86
C GLU A 189 -3.08 12.32 -36.73
N VAL A 190 -3.76 13.47 -36.62
CA VAL A 190 -4.71 13.79 -35.56
C VAL A 190 -6.09 13.31 -35.98
N ILE A 191 -6.71 12.45 -35.18
CA ILE A 191 -8.03 11.85 -35.43
C ILE A 191 -9.02 12.38 -34.38
N LYS A 192 -10.28 12.59 -34.78
CA LYS A 192 -11.36 12.96 -33.86
C LYS A 192 -12.02 11.72 -33.27
N CYS A 193 -12.22 11.71 -31.96
CA CYS A 193 -12.96 10.66 -31.26
C CYS A 193 -14.45 10.73 -31.60
N PRO A 194 -15.09 9.64 -32.08
CA PRO A 194 -16.52 9.65 -32.42
C PRO A 194 -17.47 9.67 -31.20
N ILE A 195 -16.95 9.51 -29.97
CA ILE A 195 -17.75 9.44 -28.73
C ILE A 195 -17.86 10.82 -28.07
N CYS A 196 -16.77 11.59 -28.03
CA CYS A 196 -16.71 12.88 -27.33
C CYS A 196 -16.22 14.06 -28.18
N ASP A 197 -15.94 13.82 -29.47
CA ASP A 197 -15.45 14.79 -30.46
C ASP A 197 -14.13 15.51 -30.09
N CYS A 198 -13.37 14.94 -29.14
CA CYS A 198 -12.03 15.39 -28.79
C CYS A 198 -11.00 14.98 -29.86
N THR A 199 -10.04 15.87 -30.14
CA THR A 199 -8.96 15.66 -31.11
C THR A 199 -7.76 15.00 -30.45
N LEU A 200 -7.26 13.90 -31.02
CA LEU A 200 -6.27 13.05 -30.37
C LEU A 200 -5.25 12.52 -31.40
N ASP A 201 -4.06 12.18 -30.92
CA ASP A 201 -3.04 11.50 -31.72
C ASP A 201 -3.49 10.05 -32.03
N SER A 202 -3.28 9.58 -33.25
CA SER A 202 -3.60 8.21 -33.66
C SER A 202 -2.95 7.13 -32.78
N ASN A 203 -1.83 7.42 -32.08
CA ASN A 203 -1.19 6.47 -31.17
C ASN A 203 -1.92 6.31 -29.82
N ASP A 204 -2.74 7.29 -29.44
CA ASP A 204 -3.48 7.29 -28.16
C ASP A 204 -4.97 6.95 -28.35
N LYS A 205 -5.37 6.59 -29.57
CA LYS A 205 -6.77 6.34 -29.94
C LYS A 205 -7.40 5.23 -29.10
N GLU A 206 -6.68 4.12 -28.88
CA GLU A 206 -7.21 2.95 -28.18
C GLU A 206 -7.38 3.23 -26.69
N GLN A 207 -6.36 3.82 -26.06
CA GLN A 207 -6.40 4.20 -24.64
C GLN A 207 -7.48 5.27 -24.36
N HIS A 208 -7.72 6.18 -25.31
CA HIS A 208 -8.78 7.17 -25.17
C HIS A 208 -10.17 6.57 -25.37
N VAL A 209 -10.39 5.74 -26.40
CA VAL A 209 -11.72 5.14 -26.66
C VAL A 209 -12.17 4.27 -25.50
N ASP A 210 -11.26 3.51 -24.89
CA ASP A 210 -11.55 2.69 -23.70
C ASP A 210 -11.97 3.56 -22.50
N ALA A 211 -11.28 4.69 -22.29
CA ALA A 211 -11.65 5.66 -21.26
C ALA A 211 -12.97 6.39 -21.59
N CYS A 212 -13.29 6.58 -22.86
CA CYS A 212 -14.48 7.30 -23.30
C CYS A 212 -15.75 6.43 -23.19
N LEU A 213 -15.65 5.14 -23.50
CA LEU A 213 -16.73 4.16 -23.36
C LEU A 213 -17.11 3.90 -21.90
N LEU A 214 -16.15 3.93 -20.97
CA LEU A 214 -16.39 3.71 -19.53
C LEU A 214 -17.03 4.90 -18.80
N ASN A 215 -17.07 6.07 -19.44
CA ASN A 215 -17.56 7.32 -18.83
C ASN A 215 -18.91 7.80 -19.40
N GLN A 216 -19.55 7.02 -20.28
CA GLN A 216 -20.78 7.45 -20.95
C GLN A 216 -22.03 7.46 -20.04
N GLU A 217 -21.95 6.93 -18.81
CA GLU A 217 -23.07 6.92 -17.85
C GLU A 217 -22.94 7.93 -16.68
N ILE A 218 -21.92 8.79 -16.67
CA ILE A 218 -21.72 9.75 -15.55
C ILE A 218 -22.12 11.20 -15.93
N CYS A 219 -22.35 11.50 -17.21
CA CYS A 219 -22.61 12.86 -17.67
C CYS A 219 -24.08 13.29 -17.82
N SER A 220 -25.07 12.45 -17.48
CA SER A 220 -26.49 12.82 -17.59
C SER A 220 -27.16 13.28 -16.28
N PHE A 221 -26.39 13.69 -15.27
CA PHE A 221 -26.98 14.19 -14.00
C PHE A 221 -26.52 15.60 -13.59
N LEU A 222 -25.75 16.31 -14.41
CA LEU A 222 -25.30 17.67 -14.07
C LEU A 222 -25.53 18.66 -15.22
N ASP A 223 -26.77 18.75 -15.68
CA ASP A 223 -27.31 19.95 -16.32
C ASP A 223 -28.65 20.29 -15.66
N GLY A 224 -28.73 21.47 -15.02
CA GLY A 224 -29.98 22.02 -14.53
C GLY A 224 -29.88 22.77 -13.20
N SER A 225 -29.34 23.98 -13.22
CA SER A 225 -29.56 24.97 -12.17
C SER A 225 -31.06 25.30 -12.06
N SER A 226 -31.66 25.18 -10.86
CA SER A 226 -32.23 26.30 -10.09
C SER A 226 -33.29 25.91 -9.04
N THR A 227 -33.03 26.38 -7.81
CA THR A 227 -33.96 26.90 -6.78
C THR A 227 -35.12 26.05 -6.26
N SER A 228 -35.10 25.71 -4.96
CA SER A 228 -35.94 26.37 -3.93
C SER A 228 -35.68 25.80 -2.52
N LYS A 229 -35.77 26.68 -1.52
CA LYS A 229 -35.73 26.39 -0.07
C LYS A 229 -36.93 25.53 0.35
N VAL A 230 -36.73 24.57 1.26
CA VAL A 230 -37.62 24.30 2.43
C VAL A 230 -36.78 23.69 3.57
N GLU A 231 -37.00 24.18 4.79
CA GLU A 231 -36.54 23.65 6.09
C GLU A 231 -37.31 22.37 6.46
N GLU A 232 -36.67 21.36 7.08
CA GLU A 232 -37.08 20.79 8.38
C GLU A 232 -36.27 19.52 8.76
N THR A 233 -35.71 19.59 9.97
CA THR A 233 -35.45 18.55 11.00
C THR A 233 -34.98 17.12 10.63
N PRO A 234 -33.95 16.58 11.32
CA PRO A 234 -33.64 15.15 11.27
C PRO A 234 -34.60 14.38 12.19
N GLN A 235 -35.45 13.53 11.61
CA GLN A 235 -36.18 12.51 12.36
C GLN A 235 -35.25 11.34 12.69
N VAL A 236 -35.23 11.03 13.98
CA VAL A 236 -34.62 9.85 14.60
C VAL A 236 -35.39 8.63 14.11
N VAL A 237 -34.72 7.69 13.44
CA VAL A 237 -35.29 6.36 13.18
C VAL A 237 -35.06 5.48 14.40
N ASP A 238 -36.06 5.44 15.26
CA ASP A 238 -36.22 4.47 16.33
C ASP A 238 -36.76 3.18 15.71
N LEU A 239 -35.92 2.14 15.62
CA LEU A 239 -36.36 0.82 15.17
C LEU A 239 -36.80 0.02 16.40
N THR A 240 -38.08 0.15 16.71
CA THR A 240 -38.80 -0.69 17.64
C THR A 240 -38.76 -2.14 17.14
N ILE A 241 -38.17 -3.01 17.96
CA ILE A 241 -38.21 -4.46 17.80
C ILE A 241 -39.65 -4.89 18.09
N ILE A 242 -40.35 -5.37 17.06
CA ILE A 242 -41.64 -6.05 17.21
C ILE A 242 -41.35 -7.39 17.88
N SER A 243 -41.83 -7.51 19.11
CA SER A 243 -42.00 -8.75 19.85
C SER A 243 -43.24 -9.47 19.33
N ASP A 244 -43.03 -10.63 18.71
CA ASP A 244 -44.07 -11.66 18.61
C ASP A 244 -43.66 -12.82 19.50
N GLU A 245 -44.31 -12.90 20.66
CA GLU A 245 -44.48 -14.15 21.42
C GLU A 245 -45.64 -14.91 20.77
N GLU A 246 -45.46 -16.19 20.46
CA GLU A 246 -46.45 -17.21 20.85
C GLU A 246 -45.74 -18.52 21.21
N GLU A 247 -46.16 -19.04 22.36
CA GLU A 247 -45.83 -20.31 22.98
C GLU A 247 -46.39 -21.49 22.16
N ASP A 248 -45.73 -22.66 22.20
CA ASP A 248 -46.34 -23.77 22.94
C ASP A 248 -45.42 -24.98 23.18
N SER A 249 -45.33 -25.31 24.48
CA SER A 249 -45.33 -26.66 25.06
C SER A 249 -44.09 -27.59 25.00
N ASN A 250 -43.47 -27.72 26.18
CA ASN A 250 -43.15 -28.96 26.91
C ASN A 250 -42.38 -30.10 26.21
N ILE A 251 -41.18 -30.41 26.74
CA ILE A 251 -40.88 -31.71 27.41
C ILE A 251 -39.50 -31.71 28.09
N SER A 252 -39.55 -31.83 29.43
CA SER A 252 -38.72 -32.59 30.38
C SER A 252 -37.17 -32.63 30.30
N SER A 253 -36.54 -32.13 31.37
CA SER A 253 -35.14 -32.37 31.78
C SER A 253 -34.89 -33.81 32.29
N PRO A 254 -33.62 -34.26 32.32
CA PRO A 254 -33.08 -34.68 33.62
C PRO A 254 -31.60 -34.32 33.89
N GLN A 255 -31.41 -33.60 35.00
CA GLN A 255 -30.44 -33.78 36.10
C GLN A 255 -29.05 -34.42 35.84
N VAL A 256 -28.04 -33.56 35.98
CA VAL A 256 -26.71 -33.69 36.62
C VAL A 256 -26.32 -35.07 37.21
N LYS A 257 -25.13 -35.57 36.80
CA LYS A 257 -24.23 -36.32 37.70
C LYS A 257 -22.77 -35.91 37.49
N LYS A 258 -22.20 -35.24 38.50
CA LYS A 258 -20.76 -35.13 38.72
C LYS A 258 -20.19 -36.51 39.03
N LYS A 259 -19.16 -36.94 38.32
CA LYS A 259 -18.29 -38.06 38.72
C LYS A 259 -16.91 -37.50 39.07
N LYS A 260 -16.60 -37.47 40.38
CA LYS A 260 -15.24 -37.66 40.88
C LYS A 260 -14.94 -39.16 40.76
N LEU A 261 -13.75 -39.54 40.32
CA LEU A 261 -13.11 -40.77 40.75
C LEU A 261 -11.59 -40.68 40.59
N ASN A 262 -10.93 -40.82 41.74
CA ASN A 262 -9.54 -41.19 42.06
C ASN A 262 -8.37 -40.44 41.42
#